data_AF-A0A7W6TSS9-F1
#
_entry.id   AF-A0A7W6TSS9-F1
#
_cell.length_a   1.000
_cell.length_b   1.000
_cell.length_c   1.000
_cell.angle_alpha   90.00
_cell.angle_beta   90.00
_cell.angle_gamma   90.00
#
_symmetry.space_group_name_H-M   'P 1'
#
loop_
_entity.id
_entity.type
_entity.pdbx_description
1 polymer ?
#
loop_
_entity_poly.entity_id
_entity_poly.type
_entity_poly.pdbx_seq_one_letter_code
_entity_poly.pdbx_strand_id
1 'polypeptide(L)'
;MPKLSKTLIATAAFAVIATSAFSEAAWDFKAGMAYVYGGPGKMSAMAMAPAEKNHEAMMKNAKKVPDNTVFFMSNGSMYTTSGRLDPTGNFYVN
;
A
#
# COMPACT_ATOMS: atom_id res chain seq x y z
N MET A 1 29.96 -4.50 -36.49
CA MET A 1 28.67 -4.28 -35.81
C MET A 1 28.17 -5.60 -35.27
N PRO A 2 27.95 -5.77 -33.95
CA PRO A 2 27.41 -7.01 -33.43
C PRO A 2 25.93 -7.10 -33.84
N LYS A 3 25.52 -8.25 -34.40
CA LYS A 3 24.12 -8.51 -34.76
C LYS A 3 23.35 -8.79 -33.47
N LEU A 4 22.50 -7.85 -33.07
CA LEU A 4 21.58 -8.04 -31.95
C LEU A 4 20.66 -9.23 -32.28
N SER A 5 20.79 -10.34 -31.54
CA SER A 5 20.00 -11.54 -31.78
C SER A 5 18.55 -11.32 -31.35
N LYS A 6 17.58 -11.75 -32.15
CA LYS A 6 16.13 -11.63 -31.88
C LYS A 6 15.74 -12.23 -30.51
N THR A 7 16.49 -13.23 -30.05
CA THR A 7 16.35 -13.83 -28.72
C THR A 7 16.56 -12.80 -27.60
N LEU A 8 17.59 -11.95 -27.72
CA LEU A 8 17.92 -10.94 -26.69
C LEU A 8 16.82 -9.88 -26.58
N ILE A 9 16.22 -9.51 -27.70
CA ILE A 9 15.09 -8.56 -27.74
C ILE A 9 13.84 -9.18 -27.08
N ALA A 10 13.57 -10.46 -27.35
CA ALA A 10 12.44 -11.17 -26.76
C ALA A 10 12.60 -11.35 -25.24
N THR A 11 13.80 -11.64 -24.74
CA THR A 11 14.06 -11.77 -23.29
C THR A 11 13.92 -10.43 -22.55
N ALA A 12 14.38 -9.34 -23.15
CA ALA A 12 14.22 -8.00 -22.58
C ALA A 12 12.74 -7.58 -22.52
N ALA A 13 11.96 -7.89 -23.55
CA ALA A 13 10.52 -7.61 -23.56
C ALA A 13 9.77 -8.41 -22.47
N PHE A 14 10.12 -9.69 -22.27
CA PHE A 14 9.49 -10.53 -21.24
C PHE A 14 9.85 -10.10 -19.80
N ALA A 15 11.08 -9.60 -19.58
CA ALA A 15 11.50 -9.10 -18.28
C ALA A 15 10.72 -7.85 -17.84
N VAL A 16 10.28 -7.01 -18.78
CA VAL A 16 9.52 -5.78 -18.49
C VAL A 16 8.07 -6.08 -18.06
N ILE A 17 7.46 -7.14 -18.57
CA ILE A 17 6.06 -7.52 -18.24
C ILE A 17 5.97 -8.29 -16.90
N ALA A 18 7.06 -8.92 -16.45
CA ALA A 18 7.09 -9.66 -15.20
C ALA A 18 7.25 -8.77 -13.95
N THR A 19 7.71 -7.52 -14.12
CA THR A 19 8.02 -6.63 -12.98
C THR A 19 6.81 -6.01 -12.28
N SER A 20 5.61 -6.01 -12.86
CA SER A 20 4.41 -5.48 -12.18
C SER A 20 3.71 -6.49 -11.26
N ALA A 21 4.07 -7.78 -11.34
CA ALA A 21 3.46 -8.84 -10.52
C ALA A 21 4.18 -9.07 -9.17
N PHE A 22 5.30 -8.40 -8.92
CA PHE A 22 6.12 -8.55 -7.70
C PHE A 22 6.12 -7.32 -6.79
N SER A 23 5.04 -6.54 -6.79
CA SER A 23 4.83 -5.54 -5.74
C SER A 23 3.83 -6.02 -4.70
N GLU A 24 3.94 -7.28 -4.28
CA GLU A 24 3.47 -7.70 -2.95
C GLU A 24 4.54 -7.33 -1.89
N ALA A 25 5.07 -6.11 -1.98
CA ALA A 25 5.73 -5.54 -0.83
C ALA A 25 4.60 -5.20 0.15
N ALA A 26 4.46 -6.00 1.20
CA ALA A 26 3.54 -5.72 2.29
C ALA A 26 3.70 -4.26 2.69
N TRP A 27 2.63 -3.48 2.56
CA TRP A 27 2.64 -2.09 2.95
C TRP A 27 2.79 -2.02 4.48
N ASP A 28 3.99 -1.68 4.95
CA ASP A 28 4.34 -1.68 6.37
C ASP A 28 4.08 -0.31 7.02
N PHE A 29 3.32 -0.32 8.12
CA PHE A 29 3.08 0.85 8.97
C PHE A 29 4.18 0.95 10.02
N LYS A 30 5.17 1.82 9.75
CA LYS A 30 6.32 1.97 10.63
C LYS A 30 5.95 2.73 11.91
N ALA A 31 6.44 2.23 13.04
CA ALA A 31 6.36 2.97 14.30
C ALA A 31 6.98 4.36 14.15
N GLY A 32 6.34 5.39 14.73
CA GLY A 32 6.81 6.76 14.63
C GLY A 32 6.40 7.49 13.34
N MET A 33 5.70 6.84 12.40
CA MET A 33 5.18 7.48 11.18
C MET A 33 3.67 7.66 11.24
N ALA A 34 3.18 8.80 10.78
CA ALA A 34 1.78 9.06 10.51
C ALA A 34 1.53 9.01 9.00
N TYR A 35 0.42 8.39 8.59
CA TYR A 35 0.02 8.27 7.19
C TYR A 35 -1.28 9.03 6.99
N VAL A 36 -1.27 10.02 6.09
CA VAL A 36 -2.36 10.97 5.90
C VAL A 36 -2.97 10.77 4.52
N TYR A 37 -4.26 10.49 4.51
CA TYR A 37 -5.10 10.57 3.32
C TYR A 37 -5.44 12.04 3.04
N GLY A 38 -4.86 12.59 1.98
CA GLY A 38 -5.06 13.98 1.55
C GLY A 38 -6.18 14.15 0.51
N GLY A 39 -6.98 13.11 0.25
CA GLY A 39 -8.00 13.11 -0.80
C GLY A 39 -7.62 12.24 -2.01
N PRO A 40 -8.32 12.37 -3.15
CA PRO A 40 -8.31 11.38 -4.22
C PRO A 40 -6.92 10.95 -4.68
N GLY A 41 -6.54 9.72 -4.31
CA GLY A 41 -5.25 9.10 -4.65
C GLY A 41 -4.01 9.73 -3.96
N LYS A 42 -4.20 10.66 -3.02
CA LYS A 42 -3.11 11.35 -2.33
C LYS A 42 -2.89 10.75 -0.94
N MET A 43 -1.81 10.00 -0.81
CA MET A 43 -1.31 9.50 0.46
C MET A 43 0.04 10.15 0.75
N SER A 44 0.25 10.57 1.99
CA SER A 44 1.54 11.05 2.47
C SER A 44 1.93 10.35 3.76
N ALA A 45 3.23 10.20 3.99
CA ALA A 45 3.77 9.69 5.24
C ALA A 45 4.65 10.77 5.85
N MET A 46 4.51 11.01 7.16
CA MET A 46 5.23 12.04 7.89
C MET A 46 5.75 11.47 9.21
N ALA A 47 6.96 11.83 9.59
CA ALA A 47 7.48 11.47 10.91
C ALA A 47 6.66 12.19 11.99
N MET A 48 6.20 11.45 12.98
CA MET A 48 5.57 12.02 14.15
C MET A 48 6.61 12.77 14.98
N ALA A 49 6.26 13.96 15.45
CA ALA A 49 7.11 14.69 16.36
C ALA A 49 7.28 13.89 17.67
N PRO A 50 8.50 13.81 18.23
CA PRO A 50 8.83 12.91 19.34
C PRO A 50 8.23 13.33 20.69
N ALA A 51 7.60 14.50 20.77
CA ALA A 51 7.04 15.01 22.02
C ALA A 51 5.80 14.22 22.47
N GLU A 52 5.82 13.72 23.71
CA GLU A 52 4.72 12.95 24.31
C GLU A 52 3.36 13.65 24.19
N LYS A 53 3.32 14.98 24.40
CA LYS A 53 2.11 15.79 24.25
C LYS A 53 1.44 15.64 22.88
N ASN A 54 2.23 15.46 21.80
CA ASN A 54 1.67 15.28 20.46
C ASN A 54 1.05 13.89 20.31
N HIS A 55 1.72 12.86 20.83
CA HIS A 55 1.20 11.50 20.82
C HIS A 55 -0.11 11.40 21.63
N GLU A 56 -0.15 11.97 22.84
CA GLU A 56 -1.36 12.02 23.68
C GLU A 56 -2.51 12.74 22.99
N ALA A 57 -2.23 13.88 22.33
CA ALA A 57 -3.24 14.63 21.59
C ALA A 57 -3.83 13.81 20.43
N MET A 58 -3.00 13.04 19.70
CA MET A 58 -3.46 12.14 18.65
C MET A 58 -4.32 11.01 19.24
N MET A 59 -3.89 10.41 20.35
CA MET A 59 -4.56 9.26 20.96
C MET A 59 -5.92 9.60 21.59
N LYS A 60 -6.15 10.86 21.99
CA LYS A 60 -7.42 11.31 22.61
C LYS A 60 -8.67 10.95 21.80
N ASN A 61 -8.59 11.01 20.47
CA ASN A 61 -9.71 10.71 19.57
C ASN A 61 -9.42 9.53 18.64
N ALA A 62 -8.30 8.83 18.84
CA ALA A 62 -7.92 7.71 18.00
C ALA A 62 -8.86 6.53 18.23
N LYS A 63 -9.15 5.80 17.15
CA LYS A 63 -9.79 4.49 17.22
C LYS A 63 -8.80 3.44 16.76
N LYS A 64 -8.66 2.37 17.54
CA LYS A 64 -7.88 1.21 17.09
C LYS A 64 -8.57 0.62 15.86
N VAL A 65 -7.80 0.42 14.79
CA VAL A 65 -8.26 -0.30 13.61
C VAL A 65 -8.38 -1.78 13.97
N PRO A 66 -9.55 -2.43 13.78
CA PRO A 66 -9.70 -3.85 14.01
C PRO A 66 -8.80 -4.67 13.07
N ASP A 67 -8.38 -5.84 13.55
CA ASP A 67 -7.63 -6.78 12.71
C ASP A 67 -8.49 -7.20 11.50
N ASN A 68 -7.83 -7.51 10.38
CA ASN A 68 -8.49 -7.83 9.10
C ASN A 68 -9.38 -6.68 8.59
N THR A 69 -8.92 -5.43 8.72
CA THR A 69 -9.51 -4.29 8.02
C THR A 69 -8.81 -4.10 6.67
N VAL A 70 -9.59 -4.07 5.59
CA VAL A 70 -9.12 -3.80 4.23
C VAL A 70 -9.36 -2.34 3.90
N PHE A 71 -8.33 -1.65 3.43
CA PHE A 71 -8.39 -0.27 2.91
C PHE A 71 -8.26 -0.31 1.39
N PHE A 72 -9.15 0.35 0.66
CA PHE A 72 -9.10 0.37 -0.81
C PHE A 72 -9.67 1.68 -1.38
N MET A 73 -9.25 2.01 -2.60
CA MET A 73 -9.77 3.18 -3.32
C MET A 73 -10.89 2.75 -4.26
N SER A 74 -11.98 3.51 -4.29
CA SER A 74 -13.04 3.37 -5.30
C SER A 74 -13.58 4.75 -5.64
N ASN A 75 -13.71 5.06 -6.94
CA ASN A 75 -14.21 6.35 -7.43
C ASN A 75 -13.55 7.56 -6.75
N GLY A 76 -12.22 7.51 -6.57
CA GLY A 76 -11.45 8.61 -5.96
C GLY A 76 -11.64 8.77 -4.45
N SER A 77 -12.36 7.87 -3.78
CA SER A 77 -12.57 7.88 -2.34
C SER A 77 -11.91 6.66 -1.68
N MET A 78 -11.36 6.86 -0.48
CA MET A 78 -10.82 5.78 0.34
C MET A 78 -11.96 5.13 1.14
N TYR A 79 -12.06 3.82 1.05
CA TYR A 79 -13.02 2.98 1.77
C TYR A 79 -12.30 2.02 2.70
N THR A 80 -13.02 1.59 3.74
CA THR A 80 -12.58 0.56 4.69
C THR A 80 -13.66 -0.48 4.85
N THR A 81 -13.29 -1.76 4.95
CA THR A 81 -14.23 -2.84 5.26
C THR A 81 -13.56 -3.92 6.11
N SER A 82 -14.36 -4.63 6.91
CA SER A 82 -13.90 -5.80 7.65
C SER A 82 -13.96 -7.03 6.75
N GLY A 83 -12.87 -7.78 6.64
CA GLY A 83 -12.80 -8.99 5.84
C GLY A 83 -11.37 -9.38 5.49
N ARG A 84 -11.22 -10.38 4.63
CA ARG A 84 -9.90 -10.86 4.19
C ARG A 84 -9.82 -10.95 2.69
N LEU A 85 -8.62 -10.72 2.17
CA LEU A 85 -8.26 -11.01 0.79
C LEU A 85 -7.43 -12.30 0.78
N ASP A 86 -7.75 -13.22 -0.13
CA ASP A 86 -6.84 -14.33 -0.41
C ASP A 86 -5.65 -13.86 -1.26
N PRO A 87 -4.60 -14.68 -1.47
CA PRO A 87 -3.47 -14.33 -2.31
C PRO A 87 -3.82 -14.03 -3.79
N THR A 88 -5.04 -14.37 -4.23
CA THR A 88 -5.54 -14.07 -5.59
C THR A 88 -6.36 -12.77 -5.63
N GLY A 89 -6.58 -12.12 -4.49
CA GLY A 89 -7.32 -10.88 -4.35
C GLY A 89 -8.83 -11.04 -4.19
N ASN A 90 -9.36 -12.25 -3.97
CA ASN A 90 -10.79 -12.44 -3.70
C ASN A 90 -11.12 -11.97 -2.29
N PHE A 91 -12.20 -11.20 -2.16
CA PHE A 91 -12.67 -10.66 -0.88
C PHE A 91 -13.68 -11.59 -0.21
N TYR A 92 -13.47 -11.86 1.08
CA TYR A 92 -14.36 -12.67 1.91
C TYR A 92 -14.76 -11.89 3.17
N VAL A 93 -16.04 -11.94 3.48
CA VAL A 93 -16.58 -11.54 4.78
C VAL A 93 -16.55 -12.73 5.73
N ASN A 94 -16.28 -12.49 7.00
CA ASN A 94 -16.41 -13.51 8.04
C ASN A 94 -17.89 -13.72 8.41
#